data_AF-A0A1F5UHL7-F1
#
_entry.id   AF-A0A1F5UHL7-F1
#
_cell.length_a   1.000
_cell.length_b   1.000
_cell.length_c   1.000
_cell.angle_alpha   90.00
_cell.angle_beta   90.00
_cell.angle_gamma   90.00
#
_symmetry.space_group_name_H-M   'P 1'
#
loop_
_entity.id
_entity.type
_entity.pdbx_description
1 polymer ?
#
loop_
_entity_poly.entity_id
_entity_poly.type
_entity_poly.pdbx_seq_one_letter_code
_entity_poly.pdbx_strand_id
1 'polypeptide(L)'
;MKSIVKVMLTAGAVMFVLISSMAARDKMDVIKIDKGDLFETRPDDVVKCSLSKEHAAKGSMFTNKIEGPAEPLTDPAQIDAAGKGGTFKYKLTSRKDWSEYDLLKFTIFNPSDKPISCTVAIWDDEAKAKSAYGNYYSKGYTFQPGLMEYEIDIIGIAARHGRAMNTKSMEVIAFYDLQPCPWTVFISNVHLAKEGDDSKDKKESKKEEPKKKEKK
;
A
#
# COMPACT_ATOMS: atom_id res chain seq x y z
N MET A 1 60.58 33.48 3.86
CA MET A 1 60.24 32.11 3.43
C MET A 1 59.41 31.41 4.49
N LYS A 2 58.07 31.46 4.41
CA LYS A 2 57.17 30.55 5.13
C LYS A 2 55.98 30.30 4.21
N SER A 3 55.98 29.12 3.63
CA SER A 3 55.03 28.63 2.64
C SER A 3 54.33 27.40 3.21
N ILE A 4 53.08 27.21 2.78
CA ILE A 4 52.35 25.92 2.76
C ILE A 4 51.72 25.48 4.09
N VAL A 5 50.50 25.94 4.37
CA VAL A 5 49.46 25.15 5.07
C VAL A 5 48.09 25.57 4.52
N LYS A 6 47.60 24.93 3.45
CA LYS A 6 46.18 25.07 3.05
C LYS A 6 45.71 24.02 2.02
N VAL A 7 45.91 22.73 2.27
CA VAL A 7 45.25 21.67 1.47
C VAL A 7 44.94 20.45 2.35
N MET A 8 43.90 20.50 3.17
CA MET A 8 43.33 19.29 3.81
C MET A 8 41.91 19.57 4.33
N LEU A 9 40.94 19.83 3.44
CA LEU A 9 39.52 19.94 3.85
C LEU A 9 38.52 19.51 2.77
N THR A 10 38.91 18.60 1.88
CA THR A 10 38.07 18.17 0.74
C THR A 10 37.87 16.65 0.64
N ALA A 11 38.24 15.87 1.66
CA ALA A 11 38.04 14.42 1.66
C ALA A 11 36.85 13.95 2.53
N GLY A 12 36.39 14.77 3.49
CA GLY A 12 35.32 14.38 4.42
C GLY A 12 33.89 14.44 3.82
N ALA A 13 33.65 15.30 2.83
CA ALA A 13 32.32 15.49 2.26
C ALA A 13 31.91 14.38 1.27
N VAL A 14 32.87 13.71 0.63
CA VAL A 14 32.59 12.67 -0.38
C VAL A 14 32.17 11.34 0.27
N MET A 15 32.67 11.04 1.47
CA MET A 15 32.35 9.77 2.15
C MET A 15 30.95 9.76 2.79
N PHE A 16 30.38 10.93 3.09
CA PHE A 16 29.02 11.02 3.65
C PHE A 16 27.91 10.89 2.58
N VAL A 17 28.22 11.15 1.31
CA VAL A 17 27.27 11.02 0.19
C VAL A 17 27.05 9.56 -0.23
N LEU A 18 28.05 8.68 -0.04
CA LEU A 18 27.95 7.27 -0.43
C LEU A 18 27.12 6.41 0.53
N ILE A 19 27.07 6.73 1.83
CA ILE A 19 26.32 5.94 2.81
C ILE A 19 24.80 6.18 2.67
N SER A 20 24.38 7.39 2.29
CA SER A 20 22.97 7.72 2.08
C SER A 20 22.35 7.04 0.87
N SER A 21 23.13 6.55 -0.11
CA SER A 21 22.58 5.90 -1.31
C SER A 21 22.23 4.43 -1.11
N MET A 22 22.64 3.79 -0.02
CA MET A 22 22.37 2.37 0.23
C MET A 22 21.00 2.13 0.88
N ALA A 23 20.56 3.01 1.78
CA ALA A 23 19.25 2.90 2.43
C ALA A 23 18.06 3.06 1.46
N ALA A 24 18.26 3.70 0.31
CA ALA A 24 17.21 3.88 -0.70
C ALA A 24 16.92 2.62 -1.53
N ARG A 25 17.68 1.52 -1.36
CA ARG A 25 17.49 0.27 -2.11
C ARG A 25 16.60 -0.76 -1.42
N ASP A 26 16.23 -0.53 -0.17
CA ASP A 26 15.49 -1.53 0.62
C ASP A 26 13.98 -1.33 0.57
N LYS A 27 13.53 -0.20 0.00
CA LYS A 27 12.12 0.16 -0.18
C LYS A 27 11.82 0.64 -1.60
N MET A 28 10.71 0.18 -2.16
CA MET A 28 10.18 0.69 -3.43
C MET A 28 8.70 1.03 -3.33
N ASP A 29 8.35 2.31 -3.50
CA ASP A 29 6.94 2.70 -3.63
C ASP A 29 6.32 2.03 -4.87
N VAL A 30 5.25 1.29 -4.65
CA VAL A 30 4.50 0.62 -5.71
C VAL A 30 3.50 1.60 -6.34
N ILE A 31 2.87 2.43 -5.50
CA ILE A 31 1.90 3.46 -5.91
C ILE A 31 2.41 4.81 -5.43
N LYS A 32 2.69 5.74 -6.34
CA LYS A 32 3.17 7.09 -6.00
C LYS A 32 2.01 8.05 -5.81
N ILE A 33 1.29 7.89 -4.70
CA ILE A 33 0.08 8.66 -4.39
C ILE A 33 0.35 10.18 -4.42
N ASP A 34 1.50 10.61 -3.88
CA ASP A 34 1.92 12.01 -3.89
C ASP A 34 2.28 12.56 -5.28
N LYS A 35 2.38 11.68 -6.29
CA LYS A 35 2.55 12.04 -7.70
C LYS A 35 1.26 11.91 -8.50
N GLY A 36 0.15 11.61 -7.85
CA GLY A 36 -1.18 11.54 -8.45
C GLY A 36 -1.61 10.13 -8.86
N ASP A 37 -0.85 9.10 -8.49
CA ASP A 37 -1.25 7.72 -8.77
C ASP A 37 -2.52 7.35 -7.96
N LEU A 38 -3.52 6.84 -8.69
CA LEU A 38 -4.84 6.51 -8.16
C LEU A 38 -5.20 5.06 -8.44
N PHE A 39 -5.97 4.43 -7.56
CA PHE A 39 -6.68 3.19 -7.90
C PHE A 39 -7.75 3.47 -8.98
N GLU A 40 -7.86 2.56 -9.93
CA GLU A 40 -8.86 2.54 -10.99
C GLU A 40 -10.08 1.72 -10.56
N THR A 41 -11.27 2.16 -10.95
CA THR A 41 -12.53 1.40 -10.86
C THR A 41 -13.06 1.12 -12.26
N ARG A 42 -14.10 0.29 -12.37
CA ARG A 42 -14.81 0.18 -13.65
C ARG A 42 -15.59 1.48 -13.91
N PRO A 43 -15.80 1.88 -15.17
CA PRO A 43 -16.56 3.10 -15.50
C PRO A 43 -17.98 3.13 -14.89
N ASP A 44 -18.58 1.95 -14.69
CA ASP A 44 -19.90 1.70 -14.14
C ASP A 44 -19.87 1.19 -12.69
N ASP A 45 -18.70 1.21 -12.04
CA ASP A 45 -18.59 0.77 -10.66
C ASP A 45 -19.24 1.76 -9.69
N VAL A 46 -19.79 1.23 -8.60
CA VAL A 46 -20.31 2.04 -7.51
C VAL A 46 -19.19 2.64 -6.65
N VAL A 47 -17.97 2.10 -6.79
CA VAL A 47 -16.78 2.57 -6.08
C VAL A 47 -16.22 3.83 -6.74
N LYS A 48 -15.85 4.80 -5.92
CA LYS A 48 -15.15 6.01 -6.33
C LYS A 48 -13.78 6.09 -5.69
N CYS A 49 -12.78 6.45 -6.49
CA CYS A 49 -11.42 6.71 -6.03
C CYS A 49 -11.11 8.19 -6.22
N SER A 50 -10.48 8.82 -5.22
CA SER A 50 -10.00 10.20 -5.32
C SER A 50 -8.72 10.40 -4.48
N LEU A 51 -7.94 11.43 -4.78
CA LEU A 51 -6.85 11.87 -3.91
C LEU A 51 -7.44 12.74 -2.79
N SER A 52 -7.09 12.44 -1.53
CA SER A 52 -7.49 13.26 -0.38
C SER A 52 -6.27 13.66 0.45
N LYS A 53 -6.35 14.81 1.14
CA LYS A 53 -5.37 15.21 2.16
C LYS A 53 -5.70 14.64 3.54
N GLU A 54 -6.89 14.07 3.69
CA GLU A 54 -7.33 13.43 4.93
C GLU A 54 -6.48 12.19 5.20
N HIS A 55 -6.11 12.01 6.47
CA HIS A 55 -5.34 10.86 6.95
C HIS A 55 -4.02 10.61 6.22
N ALA A 56 -3.45 11.62 5.56
CA ALA A 56 -2.13 11.52 4.96
C ALA A 56 -1.07 11.20 6.03
N ALA A 57 -0.21 10.22 5.74
CA ALA A 57 0.90 9.87 6.60
C ALA A 57 1.86 11.05 6.77
N LYS A 58 2.62 11.09 7.86
CA LYS A 58 3.61 12.13 8.10
C LYS A 58 4.62 12.15 6.94
N GLY A 59 4.71 13.29 6.26
CA GLY A 59 5.59 13.47 5.10
C GLY A 59 4.94 13.18 3.74
N SER A 60 3.72 12.63 3.72
CA SER A 60 2.90 12.50 2.51
C SER A 60 1.93 13.66 2.38
N MET A 61 1.59 14.02 1.14
CA MET A 61 0.61 15.06 0.84
C MET A 61 -0.80 14.48 0.67
N PHE A 62 -0.90 13.25 0.17
CA PHE A 62 -2.17 12.64 -0.21
C PHE A 62 -2.32 11.19 0.25
N THR A 63 -3.58 10.77 0.34
CA THR A 63 -4.05 9.39 0.42
C THR A 63 -4.93 9.09 -0.79
N ASN A 64 -5.08 7.80 -1.10
CA ASN A 64 -6.14 7.33 -1.98
C ASN A 64 -7.41 7.14 -1.14
N LYS A 65 -8.37 8.05 -1.26
CA LYS A 65 -9.71 7.90 -0.67
C LYS A 65 -10.55 7.02 -1.58
N ILE A 66 -11.06 5.93 -1.02
CA ILE A 66 -11.92 4.97 -1.71
C ILE A 66 -13.27 4.97 -1.02
N GLU A 67 -14.33 5.20 -1.79
CA GLU A 67 -15.70 5.28 -1.30
C GLU A 67 -16.54 4.21 -1.99
N GLY A 68 -17.27 3.43 -1.18
CA GLY A 68 -18.24 2.46 -1.65
C GLY A 68 -19.53 3.10 -2.16
N PRO A 69 -20.60 2.29 -2.37
CA PRO A 69 -21.88 2.81 -2.81
C PRO A 69 -22.46 3.82 -1.79
N ALA A 70 -23.10 4.89 -2.28
CA ALA A 70 -23.67 5.94 -1.41
C ALA A 70 -24.85 5.44 -0.58
N GLU A 71 -25.54 4.42 -1.05
CA GLU A 71 -26.67 3.75 -0.40
C GLU A 71 -26.45 2.24 -0.42
N PRO A 72 -27.03 1.47 0.51
CA PRO A 72 -26.96 0.01 0.46
C PRO A 72 -27.51 -0.54 -0.85
N LEU A 73 -26.73 -1.39 -1.52
CA LEU A 73 -27.20 -2.13 -2.69
C LEU A 73 -28.14 -3.25 -2.20
N THR A 74 -29.37 -3.22 -2.67
CA THR A 74 -30.42 -4.18 -2.29
C THR A 74 -30.81 -5.12 -3.42
N ASP A 75 -30.57 -4.71 -4.67
CA ASP A 75 -30.81 -5.52 -5.86
C ASP A 75 -29.66 -6.53 -6.05
N PRO A 76 -29.94 -7.85 -6.04
CA PRO A 76 -28.92 -8.87 -6.31
C PRO A 76 -28.16 -8.65 -7.62
N ALA A 77 -28.80 -8.11 -8.67
CA ALA A 77 -28.14 -7.82 -9.94
C ALA A 77 -27.10 -6.70 -9.79
N GLN A 78 -27.39 -5.67 -8.99
CA GLN A 78 -26.44 -4.60 -8.68
C GLN A 78 -25.29 -5.11 -7.81
N ILE A 79 -25.60 -5.97 -6.83
CA ILE A 79 -24.59 -6.59 -5.97
C ILE A 79 -23.63 -7.44 -6.81
N ASP A 80 -24.14 -8.26 -7.73
CA ASP A 80 -23.32 -9.10 -8.60
C ASP A 80 -22.49 -8.26 -9.59
N ALA A 81 -23.11 -7.25 -10.22
CA ALA A 81 -22.43 -6.34 -11.14
C ALA A 81 -21.28 -5.56 -10.46
N ALA A 82 -21.48 -5.14 -9.21
CA ALA A 82 -20.47 -4.48 -8.39
C ALA A 82 -19.39 -5.43 -7.85
N GLY A 83 -19.46 -6.74 -8.13
CA GLY A 83 -18.52 -7.72 -7.59
C GLY A 83 -18.65 -7.89 -6.07
N LYS A 84 -19.89 -7.88 -5.58
CA LYS A 84 -20.28 -7.77 -4.18
C LYS A 84 -19.70 -6.50 -3.56
N GLY A 85 -20.39 -5.37 -3.75
CA GLY A 85 -20.09 -4.12 -3.03
C GLY A 85 -18.91 -3.29 -3.51
N GLY A 86 -18.26 -3.69 -4.61
CA GLY A 86 -17.28 -2.86 -5.32
C GLY A 86 -15.99 -3.57 -5.69
N THR A 87 -15.30 -3.06 -6.71
CA THR A 87 -13.91 -3.45 -7.02
C THR A 87 -13.07 -2.22 -7.36
N PHE A 88 -11.87 -2.14 -6.79
CA PHE A 88 -10.87 -1.17 -7.22
C PHE A 88 -9.51 -1.84 -7.38
N LYS A 89 -8.70 -1.35 -8.33
CA LYS A 89 -7.43 -1.97 -8.67
C LYS A 89 -6.41 -0.94 -9.10
N TYR A 90 -5.13 -1.25 -8.90
CA TYR A 90 -4.03 -0.46 -9.44
C TYR A 90 -3.30 -1.32 -10.48
N LYS A 91 -3.27 -0.84 -11.72
CA LYS A 91 -2.50 -1.47 -12.80
C LYS A 91 -1.08 -0.94 -12.77
N LEU A 92 -0.13 -1.84 -12.52
CA LEU A 92 1.29 -1.53 -12.52
C LEU A 92 1.72 -1.20 -13.95
N THR A 93 2.02 0.08 -14.21
CA THR A 93 2.60 0.54 -15.48
C THR A 93 4.13 0.53 -15.42
N SER A 94 4.69 0.61 -14.21
CA SER A 94 6.11 0.51 -13.89
C SER A 94 6.27 -0.30 -12.61
N ARG A 95 7.52 -0.62 -12.21
CA ARG A 95 7.81 -1.29 -10.92
C ARG A 95 7.18 -2.66 -10.78
N LYS A 96 7.23 -3.43 -11.87
CA LYS A 96 6.68 -4.78 -11.98
C LYS A 96 7.60 -5.86 -11.40
N ASP A 97 8.89 -5.56 -11.30
CA ASP A 97 9.88 -6.48 -10.74
C ASP A 97 9.95 -6.29 -9.22
N TRP A 98 9.43 -7.28 -8.52
CA TRP A 98 9.37 -7.39 -7.07
C TRP A 98 10.36 -8.44 -6.55
N SER A 99 11.21 -9.00 -7.41
CA SER A 99 12.05 -10.16 -7.06
C SER A 99 13.19 -9.88 -6.06
N GLU A 100 13.46 -8.60 -5.78
CA GLU A 100 14.46 -8.16 -4.78
C GLU A 100 13.87 -7.80 -3.41
N TYR A 101 12.56 -8.01 -3.21
CA TYR A 101 11.83 -7.62 -2.00
C TYR A 101 11.12 -8.80 -1.38
N ASP A 102 10.80 -8.67 -0.09
CA ASP A 102 10.25 -9.74 0.73
C ASP A 102 8.80 -9.48 1.12
N LEU A 103 8.42 -8.20 1.25
CA LEU A 103 7.11 -7.79 1.74
C LEU A 103 6.47 -6.75 0.81
N LEU A 104 5.16 -6.89 0.56
CA LEU A 104 4.31 -5.79 0.11
C LEU A 104 3.59 -5.21 1.33
N LYS A 105 3.73 -3.90 1.55
CA LYS A 105 3.15 -3.17 2.68
C LYS A 105 2.21 -2.09 2.20
N PHE A 106 1.15 -1.87 2.97
CA PHE A 106 0.24 -0.76 2.77
C PHE A 106 -0.44 -0.37 4.08
N THR A 107 -0.75 0.91 4.21
CA THR A 107 -1.46 1.46 5.36
C THR A 107 -2.90 1.76 4.95
N ILE A 108 -3.85 1.44 5.83
CA ILE A 108 -5.26 1.75 5.65
C ILE A 108 -5.79 2.47 6.89
N PHE A 109 -6.50 3.57 6.68
CA PHE A 109 -7.33 4.18 7.69
C PHE A 109 -8.81 3.92 7.39
N ASN A 110 -9.50 3.29 8.33
CA ASN A 110 -10.95 3.13 8.31
C ASN A 110 -11.59 4.15 9.28
N PRO A 111 -12.27 5.20 8.79
CA PRO A 111 -12.93 6.21 9.62
C PRO A 111 -14.20 5.70 10.31
N SER A 112 -14.77 4.57 9.88
CA SER A 112 -16.02 4.06 10.43
C SER A 112 -15.81 3.37 11.77
N ASP A 113 -16.91 3.19 12.50
CA ASP A 113 -16.96 2.43 13.76
C ASP A 113 -17.11 0.91 13.54
N LYS A 114 -17.13 0.45 12.29
CA LYS A 114 -17.35 -0.94 11.90
C LYS A 114 -16.19 -1.50 11.07
N PRO A 115 -15.89 -2.79 11.19
CA PRO A 115 -14.90 -3.42 10.32
C PRO A 115 -15.40 -3.54 8.88
N ILE A 116 -14.50 -3.26 7.93
CA ILE A 116 -14.75 -3.45 6.49
C ILE A 116 -13.96 -4.68 6.05
N SER A 117 -14.61 -5.68 5.45
CA SER A 117 -13.91 -6.84 4.89
C SER A 117 -13.74 -6.70 3.38
N CYS A 118 -12.61 -7.20 2.88
CA CYS A 118 -12.35 -7.30 1.45
C CYS A 118 -11.43 -8.49 1.15
N THR A 119 -11.31 -8.83 -0.12
CA THR A 119 -10.28 -9.71 -0.64
C THR A 119 -9.24 -8.89 -1.38
N VAL A 120 -7.97 -9.08 -1.05
CA VAL A 120 -6.85 -8.54 -1.82
C VAL A 120 -6.39 -9.61 -2.80
N ALA A 121 -6.25 -9.26 -4.08
CA ALA A 121 -5.57 -10.09 -5.06
C ALA A 121 -4.41 -9.38 -5.73
N ILE A 122 -3.47 -10.22 -6.19
CA ILE A 122 -2.28 -9.77 -6.90
C ILE A 122 -2.11 -10.65 -8.15
N TRP A 123 -1.91 -10.01 -9.29
CA TRP A 123 -1.73 -10.65 -10.60
C TRP A 123 -0.31 -10.44 -11.10
N ASP A 124 0.29 -11.50 -11.63
CA ASP A 124 1.42 -11.41 -12.56
C ASP A 124 0.90 -11.40 -14.01
N ASP A 125 1.82 -11.31 -14.96
CA ASP A 125 1.54 -11.37 -16.38
C ASP A 125 0.77 -12.64 -16.79
N GLU A 126 1.14 -13.80 -16.25
CA GLU A 126 0.45 -15.05 -16.54
C GLU A 126 -0.99 -15.08 -16.01
N ALA A 127 -1.21 -14.63 -14.76
CA ALA A 127 -2.54 -14.50 -14.16
C ALA A 127 -3.45 -13.64 -15.03
N LYS A 128 -2.92 -12.51 -15.50
CA LYS A 128 -3.65 -11.56 -16.33
C LYS A 128 -3.96 -12.12 -17.71
N ALA A 129 -2.97 -12.75 -18.36
CA ALA A 129 -3.10 -13.27 -19.72
C ALA A 129 -4.15 -14.39 -19.82
N LYS A 130 -4.15 -15.30 -18.84
CA LYS A 130 -5.10 -16.43 -18.84
C LYS A 130 -6.47 -16.03 -18.30
N SER A 131 -6.57 -14.94 -17.53
CA SER A 131 -7.79 -14.47 -16.85
C SER A 131 -8.57 -15.58 -16.14
N ALA A 132 -7.89 -16.69 -15.82
CA ALA A 132 -8.50 -17.89 -15.29
C ALA A 132 -8.73 -17.68 -13.80
N TYR A 133 -9.95 -17.97 -13.35
CA TYR A 133 -10.29 -17.91 -11.94
C TYR A 133 -9.29 -18.74 -11.11
N GLY A 134 -8.80 -18.15 -10.02
CA GLY A 134 -7.83 -18.81 -9.14
C GLY A 134 -6.38 -18.82 -9.62
N ASN A 135 -6.07 -18.24 -10.79
CA ASN A 135 -4.69 -18.12 -11.28
C ASN A 135 -3.91 -16.95 -10.66
N TYR A 136 -4.41 -16.39 -9.56
CA TYR A 136 -3.85 -15.25 -8.87
C TYR A 136 -3.74 -15.48 -7.37
N TYR A 137 -2.86 -14.73 -6.71
CA TYR A 137 -2.85 -14.66 -5.26
C TYR A 137 -4.13 -13.98 -4.78
N SER A 138 -4.76 -14.52 -3.74
CA SER A 138 -5.99 -13.98 -3.16
C SER A 138 -6.05 -14.29 -1.67
N LYS A 139 -6.29 -13.28 -0.84
CA LYS A 139 -6.45 -13.43 0.61
C LYS A 139 -7.45 -12.41 1.16
N GLY A 140 -8.31 -12.86 2.07
CA GLY A 140 -9.24 -12.01 2.79
C GLY A 140 -8.56 -11.17 3.86
N TYR A 141 -8.98 -9.92 4.00
CA TYR A 141 -8.55 -8.96 5.01
C TYR A 141 -9.76 -8.28 5.64
N THR A 142 -9.58 -7.82 6.88
CA THR A 142 -10.59 -7.05 7.61
C THR A 142 -9.97 -5.77 8.15
N PHE A 143 -10.40 -4.65 7.59
CA PHE A 143 -9.99 -3.30 7.97
C PHE A 143 -10.72 -2.86 9.23
N GLN A 144 -10.05 -3.02 10.36
CA GLN A 144 -10.54 -2.54 11.65
C GLN A 144 -10.65 -1.00 11.67
N PRO A 145 -11.58 -0.42 12.46
CA PRO A 145 -11.63 1.01 12.72
C PRO A 145 -10.25 1.59 13.12
N GLY A 146 -9.91 2.74 12.56
CA GLY A 146 -8.64 3.42 12.80
C GLY A 146 -7.55 3.11 11.78
N LEU A 147 -6.30 3.38 12.15
CA LEU A 147 -5.12 3.24 11.29
C LEU A 147 -4.50 1.84 11.48
N MET A 148 -4.35 1.10 10.38
CA MET A 148 -3.79 -0.24 10.35
C MET A 148 -2.71 -0.36 9.27
N GLU A 149 -1.66 -1.13 9.57
CA GLU A 149 -0.65 -1.54 8.60
C GLU A 149 -0.89 -3.01 8.23
N TYR A 150 -0.82 -3.30 6.93
CA TYR A 150 -0.91 -4.65 6.39
C TYR A 150 0.38 -5.01 5.68
N GLU A 151 0.78 -6.27 5.86
CA GLU A 151 1.95 -6.85 5.23
C GLU A 151 1.56 -8.14 4.53
N ILE A 152 2.07 -8.31 3.32
CA ILE A 152 1.93 -9.52 2.51
C ILE A 152 3.33 -10.03 2.22
N ASP A 153 3.60 -11.25 2.67
CA ASP A 153 4.81 -11.97 2.28
C ASP A 153 4.77 -12.25 0.77
N ILE A 154 5.73 -11.69 0.05
CA ILE A 154 5.89 -11.91 -1.39
C ILE A 154 6.94 -12.99 -1.69
N ILE A 155 7.70 -13.45 -0.68
CA ILE A 155 8.57 -14.61 -0.81
C ILE A 155 7.70 -15.86 -0.96
N GLY A 156 7.82 -16.54 -2.10
CA GLY A 156 7.04 -17.74 -2.36
C GLY A 156 5.54 -17.46 -2.52
N ILE A 157 5.15 -16.22 -2.83
CA ILE A 157 3.75 -15.90 -3.11
C ILE A 157 3.21 -16.78 -4.23
N ALA A 158 2.08 -17.42 -3.97
CA ALA A 158 1.46 -18.38 -4.86
C ALA A 158 0.02 -18.00 -5.16
N ALA A 159 -0.43 -18.34 -6.36
CA ALA A 159 -1.82 -18.31 -6.74
C ALA A 159 -2.65 -19.28 -5.89
N ARG A 160 -3.97 -19.11 -5.88
CA ARG A 160 -4.89 -19.96 -5.12
C ARG A 160 -4.73 -21.46 -5.43
N HIS A 161 -4.37 -21.83 -6.65
CA HIS A 161 -4.13 -23.21 -7.06
C HIS A 161 -2.69 -23.71 -6.85
N GLY A 162 -1.85 -22.96 -6.12
CA GLY A 162 -0.48 -23.35 -5.78
C GLY A 162 0.57 -23.02 -6.85
N ARG A 163 0.19 -22.41 -7.98
CA ARG A 163 1.15 -21.88 -8.96
C ARG A 163 1.97 -20.77 -8.32
N ALA A 164 3.30 -20.88 -8.33
CA ALA A 164 4.18 -19.79 -7.91
C ALA A 164 3.95 -18.56 -8.80
N MET A 165 3.79 -17.39 -8.20
CA MET A 165 3.64 -16.13 -8.93
C MET A 165 5.00 -15.69 -9.47
N ASN A 166 5.04 -15.12 -10.67
CA ASN A 166 6.24 -14.54 -11.23
C ASN A 166 6.46 -13.11 -10.70
N THR A 167 7.25 -13.00 -9.63
CA THR A 167 7.53 -11.69 -9.00
C THR A 167 8.29 -10.72 -9.89
N LYS A 168 8.86 -11.15 -11.03
CA LYS A 168 9.53 -10.25 -11.99
C LYS A 168 8.56 -9.49 -12.90
N SER A 169 7.30 -9.91 -12.96
CA SER A 169 6.30 -9.43 -13.92
C SER A 169 4.94 -9.19 -13.26
N MET A 170 4.94 -8.56 -12.09
CA MET A 170 3.71 -8.20 -11.40
C MET A 170 2.93 -7.14 -12.18
N GLU A 171 1.61 -7.28 -12.23
CA GLU A 171 0.74 -6.49 -13.11
C GLU A 171 -0.34 -5.71 -12.38
N VAL A 172 -0.99 -6.29 -11.37
CA VAL A 172 -2.16 -5.68 -10.75
C VAL A 172 -2.20 -5.99 -9.25
N ILE A 173 -2.59 -4.98 -8.47
CA ILE A 173 -3.10 -5.15 -7.11
C ILE A 173 -4.58 -4.78 -7.14
N ALA A 174 -5.46 -5.65 -6.66
CA ALA A 174 -6.90 -5.44 -6.67
C ALA A 174 -7.52 -5.73 -5.29
N PHE A 175 -8.61 -5.02 -5.01
CA PHE A 175 -9.44 -5.17 -3.83
C PHE A 175 -10.88 -5.42 -4.31
N TYR A 176 -11.53 -6.50 -3.86
CA TYR A 176 -12.90 -6.87 -4.23
C TYR A 176 -13.61 -7.58 -3.08
N ASP A 177 -14.84 -8.07 -3.30
CA ASP A 177 -15.73 -8.62 -2.26
C ASP A 177 -15.93 -7.64 -1.08
N LEU A 178 -16.08 -6.35 -1.38
CA LEU A 178 -16.35 -5.31 -0.39
C LEU A 178 -17.79 -5.38 0.11
N GLN A 179 -18.13 -4.65 1.17
CA GLN A 179 -19.50 -4.68 1.66
C GLN A 179 -20.44 -3.91 0.70
N PRO A 180 -21.66 -4.42 0.39
CA PRO A 180 -22.63 -3.73 -0.47
C PRO A 180 -23.37 -2.60 0.27
N CYS A 181 -22.70 -1.92 1.19
CA CYS A 181 -23.23 -0.80 1.96
C CYS A 181 -22.27 0.38 1.91
N PRO A 182 -22.65 1.58 2.37
CA PRO A 182 -21.74 2.71 2.41
C PRO A 182 -20.52 2.43 3.27
N TRP A 183 -19.35 2.71 2.70
CA TRP A 183 -18.06 2.62 3.39
C TRP A 183 -17.07 3.61 2.78
N THR A 184 -16.04 3.94 3.55
CA THR A 184 -14.93 4.77 3.09
C THR A 184 -13.66 4.23 3.70
N VAL A 185 -12.58 4.18 2.94
CA VAL A 185 -11.23 3.90 3.43
C VAL A 185 -10.22 4.84 2.79
N PHE A 186 -9.12 5.07 3.50
CA PHE A 186 -7.99 5.84 2.97
C PHE A 186 -6.78 4.93 2.92
N ILE A 187 -6.19 4.77 1.74
CA ILE A 187 -5.03 3.92 1.53
C ILE A 187 -3.79 4.80 1.32
N SER A 188 -2.70 4.47 2.00
CA SER A 188 -1.42 5.16 1.87
C SER A 188 -0.24 4.18 1.95
N ASN A 189 0.97 4.69 1.71
CA ASN A 189 2.23 3.96 1.89
C ASN A 189 2.26 2.58 1.22
N VAL A 190 1.81 2.47 -0.04
CA VAL A 190 1.85 1.19 -0.77
C VAL A 190 3.25 0.99 -1.34
N HIS A 191 4.05 0.11 -0.72
CA HIS A 191 5.45 -0.09 -1.05
C HIS A 191 5.90 -1.53 -0.86
N LEU A 192 7.00 -1.90 -1.52
CA LEU A 192 7.74 -3.11 -1.22
C LEU A 192 8.87 -2.80 -0.24
N ALA A 193 9.20 -3.78 0.59
CA ALA A 193 10.30 -3.71 1.54
C ALA A 193 11.04 -5.05 1.63
N LYS A 194 12.32 -5.02 2.01
CA LYS A 194 13.02 -6.21 2.50
C LYS A 194 12.70 -6.48 3.97
N GLU A 195 12.85 -7.72 4.40
CA GLU A 195 12.68 -8.09 5.80
C GLU A 195 13.70 -7.36 6.69
N GLY A 196 13.23 -6.79 7.81
CA GLY A 196 14.07 -6.11 8.81
C GLY A 196 14.20 -4.58 8.68
N ASP A 197 13.75 -3.98 7.57
CA ASP A 197 13.91 -2.52 7.34
C ASP A 197 13.04 -1.66 8.28
N ASP A 198 11.84 -2.12 8.63
CA ASP A 198 10.87 -1.41 9.49
C ASP A 198 11.27 -1.22 10.95
N SER A 199 12.33 -1.89 11.41
CA SER A 199 12.72 -1.89 12.82
C SER A 199 13.19 -0.51 13.33
N LYS A 200 13.44 0.45 12.43
CA LYS A 200 13.91 1.79 12.81
C LYS A 200 12.78 2.78 13.08
N ASP A 201 11.66 2.71 12.36
CA ASP A 201 10.59 3.72 12.48
C ASP A 201 9.63 3.45 13.65
N LYS A 202 9.41 2.18 14.02
CA LYS A 202 8.55 1.82 15.17
C LYS A 202 9.11 2.21 16.54
N LYS A 203 10.38 2.61 16.64
CA LYS A 203 11.02 2.96 17.92
C LYS A 203 10.69 4.38 18.39
N GLU A 204 10.19 5.26 17.52
CA GLU A 204 9.97 6.68 17.84
C GLU A 204 8.52 7.02 18.28
N SER A 205 7.52 6.20 17.95
CA SER A 205 6.10 6.51 18.21
C SER A 205 5.58 6.08 19.59
N LYS A 206 6.41 5.47 20.45
CA LYS A 206 5.98 4.92 21.76
C LYS A 206 6.16 5.86 22.96
N LYS A 207 6.40 7.15 22.75
CA LYS A 207 6.72 8.09 23.85
C LYS A 207 5.91 9.38 23.78
N GLU A 208 4.62 9.32 24.14
CA GLU A 208 3.91 10.42 24.82
C GLU A 208 2.49 9.96 25.20
N GLU A 209 2.37 9.24 26.33
CA GLU A 209 1.10 9.26 27.08
C GLU A 209 1.07 10.53 27.93
N PRO A 210 0.07 11.42 27.75
CA PRO A 210 -0.10 12.56 28.63
C PRO A 210 -0.57 12.08 30.00
N LYS A 211 0.27 12.31 31.03
CA LYS A 211 -0.12 12.14 32.44
C LYS A 211 -1.38 12.96 32.73
N LYS A 212 -2.52 12.28 32.89
CA LYS A 212 -3.73 12.86 33.49
C LYS A 212 -3.37 13.39 34.87
N LYS A 213 -3.38 14.72 35.03
CA LYS A 213 -3.39 15.36 36.35
C LYS A 213 -4.79 15.17 36.95
N GLU A 214 -4.90 14.29 37.93
CA GLU A 214 -6.02 14.30 38.86
C GLU A 214 -6.02 15.62 39.62
N LYS A 215 -7.10 16.40 39.48
CA LYS A 215 -7.39 17.51 40.39
C LYS A 215 -8.06 16.92 41.63
N LYS A 216 -7.43 17.15 42.79
CA LYS A 216 -8.03 16.98 44.12
C LYS A 216 -9.14 18.00 44.34
#